data_AF-A0A285JDJ6-F1
#
_entry.id   AF-A0A285JDJ6-F1
#
_cell.length_a   1.000
_cell.length_b   1.000
_cell.length_c   1.000
_cell.angle_alpha   90.00
_cell.angle_beta   90.00
_cell.angle_gamma   90.00
#
_symmetry.space_group_name_H-M   'P 1'
#
loop_
_entity.id
_entity.type
_entity.pdbx_description
1 polymer ?
#
loop_
_entity_poly.entity_id
_entity_poly.type
_entity_poly.pdbx_seq_one_letter_code
_entity_poly.pdbx_strand_id
1 'polypeptide(L)'
;MAYGWYGGSVQQSGLSEADFSRLINAVWAPIDAAVVFVFLDPHADDANNSDAVASGYRALMRRHSDVAVAVPDLPVDQVHAFIIEELVARGLTPRA
;
A
#
# COMPACT_ATOMS: atom_id res chain seq x y z
N MET A 1 -0.88 -2.63 -3.79
CA MET A 1 -0.43 -3.95 -3.26
C MET A 1 -0.36 -3.86 -1.76
N ALA A 2 -1.17 -4.63 -1.04
CA ALA A 2 -1.13 -4.75 0.42
C ALA A 2 -1.40 -6.21 0.80
N TYR A 3 -0.51 -7.12 0.40
CA TYR A 3 -0.39 -8.46 0.94
C TYR A 3 1.02 -8.96 0.59
N GLY A 4 1.93 -8.83 1.55
CA GLY A 4 3.32 -9.28 1.45
C GLY A 4 4.18 -8.44 0.51
N TRP A 5 5.16 -7.72 1.07
CA TRP A 5 6.32 -7.33 0.29
C TRP A 5 7.30 -8.50 0.22
N TYR A 6 8.27 -8.45 -0.69
CA TYR A 6 9.36 -9.43 -0.70
C TYR A 6 10.18 -9.32 0.60
N GLY A 7 9.99 -10.26 1.51
CA GLY A 7 10.65 -10.28 2.82
C GLY A 7 10.35 -11.55 3.61
N GLY A 8 11.11 -11.76 4.70
CA GLY A 8 10.89 -12.85 5.66
C GLY A 8 10.81 -14.25 5.00
N SER A 9 9.66 -14.91 5.15
CA SER A 9 9.40 -16.27 4.65
C SER A 9 9.46 -16.39 3.12
N VAL A 10 9.23 -15.32 2.36
CA VAL A 10 9.31 -15.33 0.89
C VAL A 10 10.77 -15.43 0.42
N GLN A 11 11.70 -14.79 1.13
CA GLN A 11 13.13 -14.97 0.86
C GLN A 11 13.60 -16.39 1.19
N GLN A 12 13.05 -16.98 2.26
CA GLN A 12 13.38 -18.34 2.70
C GLN A 12 12.78 -19.44 1.80
N SER A 13 11.76 -19.13 1.00
CA SER A 13 11.14 -20.10 0.10
C SER A 13 11.95 -20.37 -1.17
N GLY A 14 13.07 -19.69 -1.37
CA GLY A 14 13.91 -19.81 -2.58
C GLY A 14 13.36 -19.06 -3.80
N LEU A 15 12.30 -18.26 -3.64
CA LEU A 15 11.81 -17.38 -4.71
C LEU A 15 12.72 -16.18 -4.87
N SER A 16 13.12 -15.88 -6.11
CA SER A 16 13.81 -14.63 -6.41
C SER A 16 12.84 -13.46 -6.30
N GLU A 17 13.33 -12.27 -5.94
CA GLU A 17 12.53 -11.05 -5.93
C GLU A 17 11.90 -10.75 -7.31
N ALA A 18 12.62 -11.09 -8.38
CA ALA A 18 12.15 -10.92 -9.75
C ALA A 18 10.96 -11.85 -10.07
N ASP A 19 10.98 -13.10 -9.62
CA ASP A 19 9.87 -14.05 -9.82
C ASP A 19 8.67 -13.67 -8.95
N PHE A 20 8.92 -13.25 -7.71
CA PHE A 20 7.89 -12.72 -6.83
C PHE A 20 7.18 -11.51 -7.47
N SER A 21 7.95 -10.54 -7.96
CA SER A 21 7.40 -9.36 -8.63
C SER A 21 6.61 -9.73 -9.89
N ARG A 22 7.08 -10.70 -10.67
CA ARG A 22 6.36 -11.20 -11.85
C ARG A 22 5.02 -11.81 -11.49
N LEU A 23 4.98 -12.64 -10.45
CA LEU A 23 3.75 -13.26 -9.96
C LEU A 23 2.74 -12.20 -9.51
N ILE A 24 3.19 -11.26 -8.68
CA ILE A 24 2.33 -10.20 -8.15
C ILE A 24 1.80 -9.31 -9.28
N ASN A 25 2.66 -8.94 -10.23
CA ASN A 25 2.23 -8.17 -11.40
C ASN A 25 1.23 -8.96 -12.26
N ALA A 26 1.39 -10.28 -12.43
CA ALA A 26 0.42 -11.09 -13.19
C ALA A 26 -0.95 -11.13 -12.51
N VAL A 27 -1.02 -11.20 -11.18
CA VAL A 27 -2.28 -11.22 -10.42
C VAL A 27 -3.00 -9.86 -10.51
N TRP A 28 -2.26 -8.76 -10.36
CA TRP A 28 -2.83 -7.42 -10.26
C TRP A 28 -2.83 -6.62 -11.56
N ALA A 29 -2.25 -7.16 -12.65
CA ALA A 29 -2.21 -6.55 -13.98
C ALA A 29 -3.55 -5.97 -14.48
N PRO A 30 -4.73 -6.58 -14.24
CA PRO A 30 -5.98 -6.03 -14.76
C PRO A 30 -6.56 -4.89 -13.92
N ILE A 31 -5.91 -4.45 -12.83
CA ILE A 31 -6.45 -3.42 -11.94
C ILE A 31 -5.68 -2.10 -12.12
N ASP A 32 -6.36 -1.12 -12.70
CA ASP A 32 -5.92 0.29 -12.71
C ASP A 32 -6.57 1.03 -11.54
N ALA A 33 -5.81 1.20 -10.46
CA ALA A 33 -6.28 1.92 -9.28
C ALA A 33 -6.24 3.44 -9.50
N ALA A 34 -7.37 4.12 -9.28
CA ALA A 34 -7.42 5.59 -9.33
C ALA A 34 -6.73 6.25 -8.11
N VAL A 35 -6.68 5.54 -6.98
CA VAL A 35 -5.99 5.96 -5.76
C VAL A 35 -5.57 4.74 -4.95
N VAL A 36 -4.43 4.82 -4.27
CA VAL A 36 -3.91 3.80 -3.36
C VAL A 36 -3.54 4.45 -2.04
N PHE A 37 -4.31 4.17 -0.99
CA PHE A 37 -3.99 4.62 0.36
C PHE A 37 -2.98 3.69 1.01
N VAL A 38 -1.91 4.26 1.57
CA VAL A 38 -0.79 3.52 2.15
C VAL A 38 -0.65 3.89 3.62
N PHE A 39 -0.82 2.88 4.48
CA PHE A 39 -0.66 2.99 5.93
C PHE A 39 0.75 2.53 6.30
N LEU A 40 1.61 3.47 6.69
CA LEU A 40 3.01 3.18 7.02
C LEU A 40 3.24 2.88 8.51
N ASP A 41 2.26 3.18 9.36
CA ASP A 41 2.25 2.83 10.78
C ASP A 41 1.05 1.93 11.11
N PRO A 42 0.98 0.71 10.55
CA PRO A 42 -0.06 -0.24 10.92
C PRO A 42 0.25 -0.84 12.30
N HIS A 43 -0.79 -1.34 12.98
CA HIS A 43 -0.70 -1.98 14.31
C HIS A 43 0.63 -2.70 14.55
N ALA A 44 1.44 -2.13 15.45
CA ALA A 44 2.80 -2.57 15.75
C ALA A 44 2.92 -4.02 16.26
N ASP A 45 1.79 -4.61 16.67
CA ASP A 45 1.73 -5.96 17.22
C ASP A 45 1.61 -7.07 16.15
N ASP A 46 1.41 -6.74 14.86
CA ASP A 46 1.37 -7.73 13.79
C ASP A 46 2.77 -7.98 13.21
N ALA A 47 3.28 -9.20 13.42
CA ALA A 47 4.58 -9.63 12.91
C ALA A 47 4.72 -9.56 11.37
N ASN A 48 3.62 -9.47 10.63
CA ASN A 48 3.63 -9.27 9.19
C ASN A 48 3.94 -7.81 8.80
N ASN A 49 3.80 -6.85 9.71
CA ASN A 49 4.14 -5.44 9.52
C ASN A 49 5.64 -5.18 9.74
N SER A 50 6.48 -5.98 9.08
CA SER A 50 7.94 -5.86 9.17
C SER A 50 8.48 -4.61 8.44
N ASP A 51 9.69 -4.19 8.80
CA ASP A 51 10.41 -3.09 8.14
C ASP A 51 10.55 -3.29 6.62
N ALA A 52 10.62 -4.54 6.16
CA ALA A 52 10.65 -4.88 4.74
C ALA A 52 9.33 -4.47 4.04
N VAL A 53 8.19 -4.65 4.70
CA VAL A 53 6.87 -4.24 4.17
C VAL A 53 6.77 -2.72 4.11
N ALA A 54 7.19 -2.02 5.16
CA ALA A 54 7.23 -0.57 5.17
C ALA A 54 8.14 -0.01 4.07
N SER A 55 9.32 -0.63 3.86
CA SER A 55 10.24 -0.29 2.77
C SER A 55 9.61 -0.49 1.40
N GLY A 56 8.84 -1.56 1.25
CA GLY A 56 8.07 -1.85 0.05
C GLY A 56 7.00 -0.83 -0.29
N TYR A 57 6.20 -0.46 0.70
CA TYR A 57 5.21 0.60 0.57
C TYR A 57 5.84 1.93 0.18
N ARG A 58 6.98 2.30 0.78
CA ARG A 58 7.73 3.50 0.39
C ARG A 58 8.25 3.40 -1.05
N ALA A 59 8.71 2.24 -1.50
CA ALA A 59 9.13 2.04 -2.89
C ALA A 59 7.96 2.16 -3.88
N LEU A 60 6.80 1.57 -3.54
CA LEU A 60 5.57 1.68 -4.31
C LEU A 60 5.13 3.14 -4.45
N MET A 61 5.10 3.89 -3.34
CA MET A 61 4.72 5.31 -3.35
C MET A 61 5.65 6.16 -4.21
N ARG A 62 6.96 5.87 -4.23
CA ARG A 62 7.90 6.57 -5.12
C ARG A 62 7.64 6.27 -6.60
N ARG A 63 7.27 5.03 -6.93
CA ARG A 63 7.02 4.60 -8.30
C ARG A 63 5.66 5.07 -8.84
N HIS A 64 4.67 5.21 -7.96
CA HIS A 64 3.28 5.52 -8.28
C HIS A 64 2.82 6.76 -7.52
N SER A 65 3.62 7.84 -7.56
CA SER A 65 3.36 9.06 -6.78
C SER A 65 2.12 9.83 -7.23
N ASP A 66 1.59 9.52 -8.41
CA ASP A 66 0.37 10.07 -8.99
C ASP A 66 -0.90 9.51 -8.33
N VAL A 67 -0.88 8.23 -7.95
CA VAL A 67 -2.05 7.54 -7.37
C VAL A 67 -1.87 7.19 -5.89
N ALA A 68 -0.64 7.12 -5.39
CA ALA A 68 -0.38 6.72 -4.01
C ALA A 68 -0.51 7.91 -3.03
N VAL A 69 -1.25 7.71 -1.95
CA VAL A 69 -1.47 8.66 -0.86
C VAL A 69 -1.00 8.06 0.45
N ALA A 70 -0.07 8.73 1.12
CA ALA A 70 0.34 8.37 2.47
C ALA A 70 -0.78 8.73 3.44
N VAL A 71 -1.30 7.76 4.19
CA VAL A 71 -2.22 8.06 5.28
C VAL A 71 -1.38 8.46 6.50
N PRO A 72 -1.55 9.67 7.03
CA PRO A 72 -0.85 10.09 8.24
C PRO A 72 -1.35 9.31 9.46
N ASP A 73 -0.50 9.20 10.48
CA ASP A 73 -0.91 8.67 11.78
C ASP A 73 -1.87 9.67 12.45
N LEU A 74 -3.15 9.30 12.47
CA LEU A 74 -4.26 10.10 12.97
C LEU A 74 -5.21 9.22 13.78
N PRO A 75 -5.97 9.80 14.72
CA PRO A 75 -7.12 9.13 15.33
C PRO A 75 -8.09 8.58 14.26
N VAL A 76 -8.74 7.45 14.54
CA VAL A 76 -9.58 6.71 13.58
C VAL A 76 -10.65 7.59 12.92
N ASP A 77 -11.28 8.48 13.69
CA ASP A 77 -12.29 9.43 13.23
C ASP A 77 -11.70 10.46 12.24
N GLN A 78 -10.44 10.85 12.42
CA GLN A 78 -9.72 11.76 11.54
C GLN A 78 -9.16 11.05 10.30
N VAL A 79 -8.76 9.77 10.40
CA VAL A 79 -8.37 8.96 9.22
C VAL A 79 -9.51 8.86 8.22
N HIS A 80 -10.74 8.64 8.72
CA HIS A 80 -11.91 8.59 7.84
C HIS A 80 -12.12 9.91 7.10
N ALA A 81 -12.08 11.04 7.82
CA ALA A 81 -12.20 12.37 7.22
C ALA A 81 -11.12 12.62 6.16
N PHE A 82 -9.86 12.31 6.47
CA PHE A 82 -8.73 12.41 5.54
C PHE A 82 -8.97 11.61 4.24
N ILE A 83 -9.40 10.34 4.36
CA ILE A 83 -9.67 9.50 3.19
C ILE A 83 -10.79 10.09 2.33
N ILE A 84 -11.87 10.58 2.94
CA ILE A 84 -12.97 11.21 2.21
C ILE A 84 -12.50 12.47 1.49
N GLU A 85 -11.72 13.33 2.14
CA GLU A 85 -11.18 14.54 1.53
C GLU A 85 -10.31 14.23 0.30
N GLU A 86 -9.45 13.21 0.37
CA GLU A 86 -8.64 12.77 -0.77
C GLU A 86 -9.49 12.21 -1.92
N LEU A 87 -10.54 11.43 -1.61
CA LEU A 87 -11.47 10.94 -2.63
C LEU A 87 -12.23 12.09 -3.31
N VAL A 88 -12.68 13.09 -2.54
CA VAL A 88 -13.37 14.28 -3.09
C VAL A 88 -12.41 15.11 -3.94
N ALA A 89 -11.19 15.37 -3.46
CA ALA A 89 -10.19 16.15 -4.19
C ALA A 89 -9.82 15.52 -5.55
N ARG A 90 -9.90 14.19 -5.65
CA ARG A 90 -9.67 13.41 -6.87
C ARG A 90 -10.93 13.20 -7.71
N GLY A 91 -12.09 13.70 -7.28
CA GLY A 91 -13.37 13.55 -8.00
C GLY A 91 -13.92 12.12 -7.99
N LEU A 92 -13.50 11.28 -7.06
CA LEU A 92 -13.90 9.88 -6.94
C LEU A 92 -15.16 9.68 -6.09
N THR A 93 -15.55 10.70 -5.32
CA THR A 93 -16.81 10.73 -4.57
C THR A 93 -17.35 12.17 -4.50
N PRO A 94 -18.67 12.39 -4.50
CA PRO A 94 -19.23 13.73 -4.29
C PRO A 94 -19.00 14.21 -2.85
N ARG A 95 -18.97 15.53 -2.69
CA ARG A 95 -19.03 16.15 -1.36
C ARG A 95 -20.48 16.03 -0.85
N ALA A 96 -20.65 15.42 0.31
CA ALA A 96 -21.94 15.33 1.01
C ALA A 96 -22.41 16.71 1.49
#